data_AF-A0AAD8J4K4-F1
#
_entry.id   AF-A0AAD8J4K4-F1
#
_cell.length_a   1.000
_cell.length_b   1.000
_cell.length_c   1.000
_cell.angle_alpha   90.00
_cell.angle_beta   90.00
_cell.angle_gamma   90.00
#
_symmetry.space_group_name_H-M   'P 1'
#
loop_
_entity.id
_entity.type
_entity.pdbx_description
1 polymer ?
#
loop_
_entity_poly.entity_id
_entity_poly.type
_entity_poly.pdbx_seq_one_letter_code
_entity_poly.pdbx_strand_id
1 'polypeptide(L)'
;MFENISTSHGVDRSTVENVELTDGWYSVNAVLDAPLSKMLAFGKLFVGQKLKISGAGLCGWVGPVSPIEASPTVSLVLHINGTYRAHWADRLGFCKTGCAPLAFNCIKSGGGAVPCTFVGIQRIYPVLYRERLSDGEYTVRSERMEAKMQQFYNQSKPDYFRL
;
A
#
# COMPACT_ATOMS: atom_id res chain seq x y z
N MET A 1 -18.48 -19.33 7.49
CA MET A 1 -18.38 -18.81 6.11
C MET A 1 -17.92 -17.36 6.25
N PHE A 2 -16.62 -17.12 6.18
CA PHE A 2 -16.06 -15.80 6.42
C PHE A 2 -16.16 -14.99 5.13
N GLU A 3 -17.03 -13.97 5.13
CA GLU A 3 -17.06 -12.95 4.08
C GLU A 3 -15.82 -12.08 4.23
N ASN A 4 -14.92 -12.20 3.26
CA ASN A 4 -13.81 -11.26 3.11
C ASN A 4 -14.39 -9.90 2.77
N ILE A 5 -14.33 -8.96 3.71
CA ILE A 5 -14.56 -7.54 3.46
C ILE A 5 -13.37 -7.05 2.64
N SER A 6 -13.47 -7.21 1.33
CA SER A 6 -12.63 -6.50 0.36
C SER A 6 -12.81 -5.02 0.65
N THR A 7 -11.78 -4.42 1.23
CA THR A 7 -11.70 -2.97 1.36
C THR A 7 -11.55 -2.44 -0.05
N SER A 8 -12.67 -2.15 -0.70
CA SER A 8 -12.72 -1.45 -1.98
C SER A 8 -12.28 -0.01 -1.71
N HIS A 9 -10.96 0.18 -1.68
CA HIS A 9 -10.42 1.48 -2.04
C HIS A 9 -10.94 1.77 -3.45
N GLY A 10 -11.89 2.68 -3.53
CA GLY A 10 -12.45 3.16 -4.79
C GLY A 10 -11.31 3.62 -5.67
N VAL A 11 -10.89 2.73 -6.57
CA VAL A 11 -10.12 3.09 -7.74
C VAL A 11 -11.12 3.83 -8.60
N ASP A 12 -11.12 5.15 -8.44
CA ASP A 12 -11.71 6.06 -9.40
C ASP A 12 -11.26 5.57 -10.78
N ARG A 13 -12.21 5.28 -11.68
CA ARG A 13 -11.92 4.79 -13.05
C ARG A 13 -11.34 5.92 -13.91
N SER A 14 -10.49 6.78 -13.33
CA SER A 14 -9.55 7.60 -14.07
C SER A 14 -8.63 6.62 -14.79
N THR A 15 -8.79 6.51 -16.11
CA THR A 15 -7.89 5.86 -17.08
C THR A 15 -6.68 5.21 -16.44
N VAL A 16 -6.80 3.91 -16.16
CA VAL A 16 -5.68 3.13 -15.61
C VAL A 16 -4.62 3.08 -16.70
N GLU A 17 -3.62 3.96 -16.57
CA GLU A 17 -2.51 4.03 -17.52
C GLU A 17 -1.56 2.87 -17.21
N ASN A 18 -1.35 2.05 -18.23
CA ASN A 18 -0.46 0.91 -18.15
C ASN A 18 0.84 1.24 -18.86
N VAL A 19 1.94 0.80 -18.28
CA VAL A 19 3.28 0.87 -18.88
C VAL A 19 3.91 -0.52 -18.87
N GLU A 20 4.76 -0.80 -19.84
CA GLU A 20 5.53 -2.03 -19.86
C GLU A 20 6.86 -1.79 -19.14
N LEU A 21 7.19 -2.67 -18.19
CA LEU A 21 8.47 -2.67 -17.48
C LEU A 21 9.30 -3.86 -17.92
N THR A 22 10.61 -3.69 -18.01
CA THR A 22 11.55 -4.77 -18.29
C THR A 22 12.70 -4.78 -17.30
N ASP A 23 13.13 -5.99 -16.92
CA ASP A 23 14.35 -6.23 -16.16
C ASP A 23 15.55 -6.54 -17.07
N GLY A 24 15.37 -6.46 -18.39
CA GLY A 24 16.35 -6.79 -19.42
C GLY A 24 16.25 -8.22 -19.95
N TRP A 25 15.46 -9.08 -19.31
CA TRP A 25 15.24 -10.47 -19.73
C TRP A 25 13.79 -10.71 -20.13
N TYR A 26 12.86 -10.18 -19.34
CA TYR A 26 11.43 -10.28 -19.55
C TYR A 26 10.78 -8.91 -19.45
N SER A 27 9.54 -8.83 -19.90
CA SER A 27 8.70 -7.66 -19.72
C SER A 27 7.37 -8.03 -19.06
N VAL A 28 6.82 -7.07 -18.32
CA VAL A 28 5.54 -7.22 -17.62
C VAL A 28 4.77 -5.91 -17.65
N ASN A 29 3.46 -6.01 -17.78
CA ASN A 29 2.56 -4.87 -17.69
C ASN A 29 2.53 -4.34 -16.26
N ALA A 30 2.58 -3.03 -16.12
CA ALA A 30 2.49 -2.35 -14.85
C ALA A 30 1.36 -1.31 -14.87
N VAL A 31 0.52 -1.39 -13.85
CA VAL A 31 -0.59 -0.47 -13.58
C VAL A 31 -0.06 0.68 -12.71
N LEU A 32 -0.27 1.90 -13.19
CA LEU A 32 0.13 3.11 -12.46
C LEU A 32 -0.99 3.61 -11.54
N ASP A 33 -0.61 4.17 -10.40
CA ASP A 33 -1.53 4.95 -9.57
C ASP A 33 -1.83 6.32 -10.20
N ALA A 34 -2.93 6.95 -9.77
CA ALA A 34 -3.34 8.26 -10.30
C ALA A 34 -2.22 9.33 -10.34
N PRO A 35 -1.34 9.48 -9.33
CA PRO A 35 -0.24 10.43 -9.41
C PRO A 35 0.88 10.01 -10.36
N LEU A 36 1.20 8.72 -10.53
CA LEU A 36 2.14 8.26 -11.56
C LEU A 36 1.58 8.46 -12.98
N SER A 37 0.29 8.20 -13.20
CA SER A 37 -0.36 8.47 -14.50
C SER A 37 -0.24 9.95 -14.87
N LYS A 38 -0.46 10.86 -13.91
CA LYS A 38 -0.20 12.29 -14.13
C LYS A 38 1.25 12.57 -14.52
N MET A 39 2.23 11.90 -13.90
CA MET A 39 3.63 12.06 -14.28
C MET A 39 3.94 11.55 -15.68
N LEU A 40 3.28 10.48 -16.12
CA LEU A 40 3.35 9.98 -17.49
C LEU A 40 2.77 11.00 -18.48
N ALA A 41 1.57 11.51 -18.21
CA ALA A 41 0.94 12.56 -19.01
C ALA A 41 1.78 13.85 -19.11
N PHE A 42 2.49 14.22 -18.04
CA PHE A 42 3.42 15.35 -18.04
C PHE A 42 4.80 15.05 -18.67
N GLY A 43 5.02 13.85 -19.19
CA GLY A 43 6.30 13.45 -19.79
C GLY A 43 7.46 13.33 -18.78
N LYS A 44 7.16 13.28 -17.47
CA LYS A 44 8.17 13.07 -16.42
C LYS A 44 8.53 11.61 -16.26
N LEU A 45 7.61 10.72 -16.61
CA LEU A 45 7.83 9.30 -16.80
C LEU A 45 7.82 9.04 -18.31
N PHE A 46 8.80 8.32 -18.84
CA PHE A 46 8.92 8.08 -20.27
C PHE A 46 9.65 6.76 -20.60
N VAL A 47 9.50 6.28 -21.82
CA VAL A 47 10.09 5.02 -22.30
C VAL A 47 11.61 5.08 -22.29
N GLY A 48 12.27 4.02 -21.82
CA GLY A 48 13.72 3.93 -21.68
C GLY A 48 14.26 4.49 -20.35
N GLN A 49 13.39 5.07 -19.52
CA GLN A 49 13.77 5.50 -18.18
C GLN A 49 13.95 4.32 -17.24
N LYS A 50 15.06 4.30 -16.49
CA LYS A 50 15.29 3.32 -15.42
C LYS A 50 14.63 3.78 -14.13
N LEU A 51 13.92 2.86 -13.48
CA LEU A 51 13.22 3.10 -12.22
C LEU A 51 13.71 2.14 -11.13
N LYS A 52 13.76 2.62 -9.90
CA LYS A 52 13.86 1.79 -8.69
C LYS A 52 12.49 1.76 -8.04
N ILE A 53 11.96 0.56 -7.85
CA ILE A 53 10.61 0.34 -7.36
C ILE A 53 10.69 -0.44 -6.06
N SER A 54 9.92 -0.03 -5.06
CA SER A 54 9.80 -0.68 -3.75
C SER A 54 8.34 -0.80 -3.37
N GLY A 55 7.95 -1.97 -2.85
CA GLY A 55 6.56 -2.23 -2.45
C GLY A 55 5.58 -2.34 -3.61
N ALA A 56 6.02 -2.78 -4.79
CA ALA A 56 5.12 -3.09 -5.89
C ALA A 56 4.21 -4.27 -5.52
N GLY A 57 2.92 -4.15 -5.83
CA GLY A 57 1.97 -5.25 -5.71
C GLY A 57 1.96 -6.11 -6.98
N LEU A 58 1.50 -7.35 -6.86
CA LEU A 58 1.20 -8.21 -8.00
C LEU A 58 -0.31 -8.42 -8.06
N CYS A 59 -0.93 -8.11 -9.21
CA CYS A 59 -2.36 -8.22 -9.44
C CYS A 59 -2.64 -9.22 -10.57
N GLY A 60 -3.80 -9.89 -10.53
CA GLY A 60 -4.21 -10.85 -11.55
C GLY A 60 -3.41 -12.16 -11.54
N TRP A 61 -2.66 -12.41 -10.46
CA TRP A 61 -1.86 -13.62 -10.26
C TRP A 61 -2.66 -14.70 -9.53
N VAL A 62 -2.80 -15.86 -10.17
CA VAL A 62 -3.62 -16.98 -9.66
C VAL A 62 -2.75 -18.13 -9.13
N GLY A 63 -1.46 -18.18 -9.48
CA GLY A 63 -0.53 -19.20 -9.01
C GLY A 63 0.82 -19.18 -9.74
N PRO A 64 1.80 -19.99 -9.31
CA PRO A 64 3.15 -20.01 -9.88
C PRO A 64 3.11 -20.23 -11.39
N VAL A 65 3.75 -19.36 -12.16
CA VAL A 65 3.77 -19.40 -13.62
C VAL A 65 5.14 -18.96 -14.12
N SER A 66 5.58 -19.55 -15.24
CA SER A 66 6.78 -19.10 -15.94
C SER A 66 6.58 -17.69 -16.50
N PRO A 67 7.57 -16.79 -16.46
CA PRO A 67 7.44 -15.44 -17.03
C PRO A 67 7.01 -15.41 -18.51
N ILE A 68 7.40 -16.43 -19.30
CA ILE A 68 7.04 -16.55 -20.72
C ILE A 68 5.57 -16.98 -20.90
N GLU A 69 5.06 -17.78 -19.96
CA GLU A 69 3.70 -18.33 -19.98
C GLU A 69 2.72 -17.47 -19.16
N ALA A 70 3.20 -16.35 -18.61
CA ALA A 70 2.41 -15.47 -17.77
C ALA A 70 1.23 -14.89 -18.56
N SER A 71 0.03 -15.00 -18.00
CA SER A 71 -1.17 -14.43 -18.60
C SER A 71 -1.04 -12.91 -18.72
N PRO A 72 -1.54 -12.29 -19.80
CA PRO A 72 -1.55 -10.83 -19.95
C PRO A 72 -2.38 -10.12 -18.86
N THR A 73 -3.17 -10.87 -18.09
CA THR A 73 -3.90 -10.37 -16.92
C THR A 73 -3.01 -10.09 -15.71
N VAL A 74 -1.80 -10.67 -15.66
CA VAL A 74 -0.85 -10.44 -14.58
C VAL A 74 -0.22 -9.07 -14.77
N SER A 75 -0.31 -8.24 -13.73
CA SER A 75 0.26 -6.89 -13.76
C SER A 75 0.92 -6.52 -12.44
N LEU A 76 1.99 -5.74 -12.53
CA LEU A 76 2.59 -5.09 -11.37
C LEU A 76 1.83 -3.82 -11.04
N VAL A 77 1.51 -3.60 -9.77
CA VAL A 77 0.88 -2.36 -9.30
C VAL A 77 1.97 -1.46 -8.76
N LEU A 78 2.15 -0.31 -9.39
CA LEU A 78 3.14 0.70 -9.01
C LEU A 78 2.49 1.84 -8.24
N HIS A 79 3.23 2.30 -7.24
CA HIS A 79 2.84 3.39 -6.39
C HIS A 79 3.92 4.47 -6.40
N ILE A 80 3.51 5.75 -6.49
CA ILE A 80 4.45 6.87 -6.62
C ILE A 80 5.38 6.97 -5.40
N ASN A 81 4.88 6.70 -4.19
CA ASN A 81 5.68 6.77 -2.96
C ASN A 81 6.74 5.66 -2.90
N GLY A 82 6.58 4.60 -3.69
CA GLY A 82 7.51 3.50 -3.83
C GLY A 82 8.38 3.56 -5.09
N THR A 83 8.20 4.56 -5.95
CA THR A 83 8.84 4.62 -7.27
C THR A 83 9.81 5.78 -7.38
N TYR A 84 11.07 5.47 -7.71
CA TYR A 84 12.16 6.42 -7.77
C TYR A 84 12.85 6.36 -9.13
N ARG A 85 13.41 7.48 -9.57
CA ARG A 85 14.28 7.49 -10.76
C ARG A 85 15.60 6.81 -10.43
N ALA A 86 16.03 5.88 -11.27
CA ALA A 86 17.33 5.25 -11.15
C ALA A 86 18.39 6.02 -11.94
N HIS A 87 19.66 5.82 -11.60
CA HIS A 87 20.76 6.34 -12.41
C HIS A 87 20.84 5.54 -13.72
N TRP A 88 21.22 6.19 -14.83
CA TRP A 88 21.24 5.56 -16.16
C TRP A 88 22.18 4.34 -16.24
N ALA A 89 23.27 4.34 -15.46
CA ALA A 89 24.24 3.25 -15.40
C ALA A 89 23.86 2.13 -14.41
N ASP A 90 22.78 2.28 -13.64
CA ASP A 90 22.33 1.24 -12.71
C ASP A 90 21.94 -0.03 -13.49
N ARG A 91 22.31 -1.20 -12.95
CA ARG A 91 21.92 -2.50 -13.52
C ARG A 91 20.42 -2.74 -13.31
N LEU A 92 19.78 -3.35 -14.31
CA LEU A 92 18.39 -3.82 -14.18
C LEU A 92 18.31 -5.07 -13.30
N GLY A 93 17.10 -5.36 -12.82
CA GLY A 93 16.83 -6.46 -11.89
C GLY A 93 16.86 -6.02 -10.42
N PHE A 94 17.03 -6.98 -9.53
CA PHE A 94 16.96 -6.71 -8.09
C PHE A 94 18.09 -5.80 -7.60
N CYS A 95 17.71 -4.75 -6.89
CA CYS A 95 18.64 -3.84 -6.25
C CYS A 95 19.09 -4.40 -4.90
N LYS A 96 20.40 -4.52 -4.68
CA LYS A 96 20.98 -4.92 -3.38
C LYS A 96 20.87 -3.80 -2.34
N THR A 97 20.81 -2.56 -2.80
CA THR A 97 20.68 -1.38 -1.95
C THR A 97 19.21 -1.19 -1.57
N GLY A 98 18.93 -0.94 -0.29
CA GLY A 98 17.60 -0.64 0.20
C GLY A 98 17.00 0.64 -0.41
N CYS A 99 15.72 0.86 -0.15
CA CYS A 99 15.02 2.05 -0.60
C CYS A 99 15.60 3.32 0.04
N ALA A 100 15.79 4.37 -0.77
CA ALA A 100 16.12 5.68 -0.22
C ALA A 100 14.94 6.21 0.63
N PRO A 101 15.22 6.88 1.76
CA PRO A 101 14.17 7.43 2.62
C PRO A 101 13.44 8.57 1.89
N LEU A 102 12.12 8.49 1.83
CA LEU A 102 11.26 9.50 1.23
C LEU A 102 10.98 10.63 2.24
N ALA A 103 11.23 11.87 1.85
CA ALA A 103 10.89 13.02 2.69
C ALA A 103 9.37 13.24 2.76
N PHE A 104 8.87 13.72 3.90
CA PHE A 104 7.43 13.94 4.14
C PHE A 104 6.77 14.89 3.11
N ASN A 105 7.49 15.92 2.65
CA ASN A 105 7.02 16.84 1.63
C ASN A 105 6.86 16.20 0.23
N CYS A 106 7.50 15.05 0.00
CA CYS A 106 7.43 14.30 -1.24
C CYS A 106 6.31 13.27 -1.25
N ILE A 107 5.82 12.84 -0.08
CA ILE A 107 4.75 11.85 0.06
C ILE A 107 3.48 12.37 -0.62
N LYS A 108 2.89 11.55 -1.50
CA LYS A 108 1.66 11.88 -2.22
C LYS A 108 0.48 11.12 -1.62
N SER A 109 -0.61 11.86 -1.40
CA SER A 109 -1.91 11.29 -1.05
C SER A 109 -2.40 10.37 -2.16
N GLY A 110 -2.86 9.17 -1.80
CA GLY A 110 -3.25 8.14 -2.78
C GLY A 110 -2.07 7.46 -3.48
N GLY A 111 -0.83 7.77 -3.08
CA GLY A 111 0.40 7.28 -3.70
C GLY A 111 0.93 5.94 -3.18
N GLY A 112 0.07 5.12 -2.58
CA GLY A 112 0.43 3.87 -1.91
C GLY A 112 1.29 4.03 -0.64
N ALA A 113 1.77 2.90 -0.12
CA ALA A 113 2.60 2.86 1.09
C ALA A 113 3.97 3.49 0.86
N VAL A 114 4.52 4.13 1.90
CA VAL A 114 5.88 4.68 1.88
C VAL A 114 6.85 3.60 2.36
N PRO A 115 7.79 3.14 1.52
CA PRO A 115 8.68 2.02 1.86
C PRO A 115 9.69 2.36 2.96
N CYS A 116 10.19 3.60 2.99
CA CYS A 116 11.16 4.07 3.97
C CYS A 116 11.04 5.58 4.13
N THR A 117 11.11 6.07 5.37
CA THR A 117 11.19 7.50 5.71
C THR A 117 11.96 7.67 7.02
N PHE A 118 12.60 8.82 7.19
CA PHE A 118 13.15 9.20 8.49
C PHE A 118 12.14 9.98 9.30
N VAL A 119 12.07 9.66 10.60
CA VAL A 119 11.15 10.30 11.54
C VAL A 119 11.89 10.76 12.78
N GLY A 120 11.60 11.98 13.23
CA GLY A 120 12.02 12.50 14.53
C GLY A 120 10.83 12.49 15.48
N ILE A 121 10.97 11.89 16.65
CA ILE A 121 9.88 11.85 17.65
C ILE A 121 9.81 13.21 18.34
N GLN A 122 8.78 14.00 18.02
CA GLN A 122 8.56 15.30 18.66
C GLN A 122 7.75 15.19 19.95
N ARG A 123 6.73 14.31 19.97
CA ARG A 123 5.83 14.10 21.10
C ARG A 123 5.40 12.64 21.16
N ILE A 124 5.26 12.12 22.38
CA ILE A 124 4.67 10.81 22.65
C ILE A 124 3.31 11.07 23.31
N TYR A 125 2.24 10.57 22.69
CA TYR A 125 0.88 10.69 23.21
C TYR A 125 0.49 9.43 23.99
N PRO A 126 -0.42 9.54 24.99
CA PRO A 126 -0.93 8.38 25.71
C PRO A 126 -1.70 7.45 24.77
N VAL A 127 -1.78 6.17 25.14
CA VAL A 127 -2.51 5.15 24.38
C VAL A 127 -4.00 5.49 24.31
N LEU A 128 -4.57 5.33 23.12
CA LEU A 128 -5.99 5.51 22.85
C LEU A 128 -6.58 4.21 22.31
N TYR A 129 -7.79 3.88 22.74
CA TYR A 129 -8.56 2.71 22.32
C TYR A 129 -9.63 3.16 21.34
N ARG A 130 -9.68 2.55 20.15
CA ARG A 130 -10.68 2.88 19.12
C ARG A 130 -11.63 1.70 18.95
N GLU A 131 -12.88 1.88 19.35
CA GLU A 131 -13.95 0.90 19.15
C GLU A 131 -14.72 1.23 17.87
N ARG A 132 -15.02 0.20 17.07
CA ARG A 132 -15.95 0.30 15.94
C ARG A 132 -17.33 -0.17 16.41
N LEU A 133 -18.31 0.72 16.32
CA LEU A 133 -19.69 0.45 16.71
C LEU A 133 -20.41 -0.33 15.59
N SER A 134 -21.56 -0.91 15.94
CA SER A 134 -22.39 -1.69 15.00
C SER A 134 -22.97 -0.86 13.86
N ASP A 135 -23.14 0.44 14.07
CA ASP A 135 -23.54 1.42 13.05
C ASP A 135 -22.39 1.82 12.10
N GLY A 136 -21.16 1.37 12.39
CA GLY A 136 -19.95 1.69 11.63
C GLY A 136 -19.23 2.96 12.09
N GLU A 137 -19.75 3.66 13.10
CA GLU A 137 -19.05 4.78 13.73
C GLU A 137 -17.86 4.29 14.57
N TYR A 138 -16.96 5.22 14.88
CA TYR A 138 -15.80 4.94 15.71
C TYR A 138 -15.81 5.82 16.95
N THR A 139 -15.70 5.20 18.13
CA THR A 139 -15.49 5.92 19.39
C THR A 139 -14.05 5.74 19.86
N VAL A 140 -13.41 6.84 20.25
CA VAL A 140 -12.04 6.83 20.79
C VAL A 140 -12.10 7.07 22.30
N ARG A 141 -11.45 6.19 23.07
CA ARG A 141 -11.42 6.22 24.54
C ARG A 141 -10.00 6.28 25.07
N SER A 142 -9.85 6.95 26.21
CA SER A 142 -8.63 6.85 27.02
C SER A 142 -8.59 5.51 27.76
N GLU A 143 -7.40 5.13 28.22
CA GLU A 143 -7.19 3.93 29.04
C GLU A 143 -8.16 3.84 30.25
N ARG A 144 -8.36 4.96 30.96
CA ARG A 144 -9.29 4.99 32.11
C ARG A 144 -10.75 4.75 31.71
N MET A 145 -11.17 5.27 30.56
CA MET A 145 -12.53 5.08 30.05
C MET A 145 -12.73 3.65 29.56
N GLU A 146 -11.74 3.09 28.89
CA GLU A 146 -11.76 1.70 28.44
C GLU A 146 -11.83 0.74 29.62
N ALA A 147 -11.01 0.94 30.67
CA ALA A 147 -11.05 0.10 31.87
C ALA A 147 -12.44 0.11 32.55
N LYS A 148 -13.08 1.29 32.63
CA LYS A 148 -14.46 1.39 33.13
C LYS A 148 -15.44 0.62 32.24
N MET A 149 -15.33 0.78 30.92
CA MET A 149 -16.23 0.11 29.99
C MET A 149 -16.06 -1.41 30.02
N GLN A 150 -14.83 -1.89 30.12
CA GLN A 150 -14.54 -3.32 30.29
C GLN A 150 -15.12 -3.87 31.60
N GLN A 151 -15.06 -3.09 32.69
CA GLN A 151 -15.73 -3.47 33.95
C GLN A 151 -17.24 -3.56 33.77
N PHE A 152 -17.88 -2.57 33.14
CA PHE A 152 -19.32 -2.63 32.85
C PHE A 152 -19.67 -3.82 31.96
N TYR A 153 -18.92 -4.06 30.88
CA TYR A 153 -19.14 -5.17 29.97
C TYR A 153 -18.99 -6.53 30.65
N ASN A 154 -17.97 -6.69 31.51
CA ASN A 154 -17.76 -7.92 32.28
C ASN A 154 -18.88 -8.17 33.30
N GLN A 155 -19.46 -7.12 33.89
CA GLN A 155 -20.61 -7.23 34.78
C GLN A 155 -21.91 -7.54 34.03
N SER A 156 -22.05 -7.02 32.81
CA SER A 156 -23.23 -7.21 31.96
C SER A 156 -23.20 -8.48 31.11
N LYS A 157 -22.12 -9.28 31.17
CA LYS A 157 -22.05 -10.58 30.48
C LYS A 157 -23.00 -11.58 31.14
N PRO A 158 -24.00 -12.12 30.43
CA PRO A 158 -24.80 -13.23 30.95
C PRO A 158 -23.96 -14.52 31.03
N ASP A 159 -24.13 -15.28 32.12
CA ASP A 159 -23.40 -16.51 32.51
C ASP A 159 -23.62 -17.72 31.58
N TYR A 160 -23.66 -17.55 30.26
CA TYR A 160 -23.85 -18.68 29.32
C TYR A 160 -22.58 -19.50 29.03
N PHE A 161 -21.41 -19.13 29.58
CA PHE A 161 -20.12 -19.78 29.29
C PHE A 161 -19.29 -20.10 30.55
N ARG A 162 -19.92 -20.59 31.62
CA ARG A 162 -19.22 -21.37 32.66
C ARG A 162 -19.58 -22.84 32.49
N LEU A 163 -18.68 -23.59 31.82
CA LEU A 163 -18.59 -25.04 31.92
C LEU A 163 -17.90 -25.42 33.23
#